data_AF-A0A1M3BJ48-F1
#
_entry.id   AF-A0A1M3BJ48-F1
#
_cell.length_a   1.000
_cell.length_b   1.000
_cell.length_c   1.000
_cell.angle_alpha   90.00
_cell.angle_beta   90.00
_cell.angle_gamma   90.00
#
_symmetry.space_group_name_H-M   'P 1'
#
loop_
_entity.id
_entity.type
_entity.pdbx_description
1 polymer ?
#
loop_
_entity_poly.entity_id
_entity_poly.type
_entity_poly.pdbx_seq_one_letter_code
_entity_poly.pdbx_strand_id
1 'polypeptide(L)'
;MAIDKKVDDPVGALSAHGLAGIWGTLAVGIFASPRLISEGAGPGIWYGIFGDASLSSAFGQLGVQALAVVFTFVVVLAISLITFFGIKKTIGLRVPAEEEEAGLDISSHGMYGYPEAFIPQPEYSTGLPELTQRGPAPAVVTPMTAPETS
;
A
#
# COMPACT_ATOMS: atom_id res chain seq x y z
N MET A 1 6.55 -7.14 7.03
CA MET A 1 6.08 -8.51 7.33
C MET A 1 6.81 -9.52 6.44
N ALA A 2 6.64 -10.84 6.64
CA ALA A 2 7.32 -11.84 5.80
C ALA A 2 6.87 -11.83 4.32
N ILE A 3 5.67 -11.29 4.04
CA ILE A 3 5.09 -11.22 2.69
C ILE A 3 5.73 -10.12 1.83
N ASP A 4 6.06 -8.97 2.42
CA ASP A 4 6.68 -7.82 1.74
C ASP A 4 8.08 -8.15 1.15
N LYS A 5 8.70 -9.26 1.59
CA LYS A 5 9.96 -9.76 1.02
C LYS A 5 9.78 -10.52 -0.30
N LYS A 6 8.55 -10.86 -0.66
CA LYS A 6 8.20 -11.67 -1.84
C LYS A 6 7.17 -10.98 -2.75
N VAL A 7 6.39 -10.07 -2.20
CA VAL A 7 5.38 -9.27 -2.90
C VAL A 7 5.79 -7.82 -2.77
N ASP A 8 6.09 -7.21 -3.92
CA ASP A 8 6.41 -5.80 -4.03
C ASP A 8 5.11 -4.97 -3.95
N ASP A 9 4.69 -4.67 -2.71
CA ASP A 9 3.53 -3.85 -2.36
C ASP A 9 4.01 -2.47 -1.84
N PRO A 10 4.25 -1.50 -2.74
CA PRO A 10 4.99 -0.27 -2.43
C PRO A 10 4.29 0.63 -1.40
N VAL A 11 2.98 0.49 -1.24
CA VAL A 11 2.16 1.30 -0.30
C VAL A 11 1.59 0.46 0.84
N GLY A 12 1.92 -0.84 0.90
CA GLY A 12 1.41 -1.75 1.93
C GLY A 12 -0.10 -1.99 1.84
N ALA A 13 -0.72 -1.85 0.67
CA ALA A 13 -2.16 -1.96 0.49
C ALA A 13 -2.73 -3.32 0.91
N LEU A 14 -2.01 -4.41 0.65
CA LEU A 14 -2.44 -5.77 1.02
C LEU A 14 -2.54 -5.91 2.54
N SER A 15 -1.61 -5.30 3.26
CA SER A 15 -1.60 -5.33 4.73
C SER A 15 -2.66 -4.41 5.34
N ALA A 16 -2.67 -3.15 4.93
CA ALA A 16 -3.49 -2.10 5.51
C ALA A 16 -4.97 -2.26 5.17
N HIS A 17 -5.29 -2.78 3.99
CA HIS A 17 -6.68 -2.95 3.54
C HIS A 17 -7.08 -4.42 3.43
N GLY A 18 -6.24 -5.28 2.86
CA GLY A 18 -6.56 -6.70 2.69
C GLY A 18 -6.69 -7.42 4.03
N LEU A 19 -5.61 -7.49 4.82
CA LEU A 19 -5.62 -8.18 6.11
C LEU A 19 -6.55 -7.50 7.13
N ALA A 20 -6.55 -6.16 7.17
CA ALA A 20 -7.46 -5.42 8.04
C ALA A 20 -8.94 -5.66 7.68
N GLY A 21 -9.27 -5.73 6.39
CA GLY A 21 -10.61 -6.03 5.91
C GLY A 21 -11.06 -7.44 6.26
N ILE A 22 -10.17 -8.43 6.10
CA ILE A 22 -10.42 -9.82 6.53
C ILE A 22 -10.71 -9.85 8.03
N TRP A 23 -9.86 -9.23 8.84
CA TRP A 23 -10.04 -9.17 10.28
C TRP A 23 -11.35 -8.48 10.66
N GLY A 24 -11.63 -7.30 10.10
CA GLY A 24 -12.85 -6.54 10.41
C GLY A 24 -14.12 -7.32 10.07
N THR A 25 -14.14 -8.02 8.94
CA THR A 25 -15.30 -8.83 8.51
C THR A 25 -15.49 -10.03 9.44
N LEU A 26 -14.42 -10.75 9.79
CA LEU A 26 -14.50 -11.86 10.74
C LEU A 26 -14.87 -11.39 12.15
N ALA A 27 -14.41 -10.21 12.57
CA ALA A 27 -14.75 -9.61 13.85
C ALA A 27 -16.26 -9.35 13.99
N VAL A 28 -16.98 -9.07 12.90
CA VAL A 28 -18.46 -9.03 12.91
C VAL A 28 -19.02 -10.40 13.31
N GLY A 29 -18.50 -11.50 12.77
CA GLY A 29 -18.90 -12.86 13.13
C GLY A 29 -18.64 -13.22 14.60
N ILE A 30 -17.69 -12.53 15.24
CA ILE A 30 -17.32 -12.78 16.64
C ILE A 30 -18.10 -11.86 17.59
N PHE A 31 -18.24 -10.57 17.26
CA PHE A 31 -18.67 -9.53 18.19
C PHE A 31 -19.95 -8.78 17.79
N ALA A 32 -20.67 -9.21 16.73
CA ALA A 32 -21.92 -8.57 16.34
C ALA A 32 -22.94 -8.54 17.49
N SER A 33 -23.27 -7.33 17.94
CA SER A 33 -24.21 -7.11 19.04
C SER A 33 -25.66 -7.29 18.58
N PRO A 34 -26.50 -8.05 19.32
CA PRO A 34 -27.93 -8.17 19.03
C PRO A 34 -28.66 -6.82 18.88
N ARG A 35 -28.13 -5.75 19.48
CA ARG A 35 -28.72 -4.39 19.41
C ARG A 35 -28.40 -3.64 18.12
N LEU A 36 -27.41 -4.07 17.37
CA LEU A 36 -26.85 -3.34 16.22
C LEU A 36 -26.95 -4.13 14.90
N ILE A 37 -27.41 -5.38 14.95
CA ILE A 37 -27.62 -6.21 13.76
C ILE A 37 -28.98 -5.92 13.13
N SER A 38 -29.04 -5.99 11.80
CA SER A 38 -30.29 -5.87 11.05
C SER A 38 -31.16 -7.11 11.21
N GLU A 39 -32.45 -7.00 10.85
CA GLU A 39 -33.34 -8.15 10.81
C GLU A 39 -32.77 -9.27 9.93
N GLY A 40 -32.86 -10.51 10.44
CA GLY A 40 -32.34 -11.71 9.77
C GLY A 40 -30.84 -11.99 9.97
N ALA A 41 -30.07 -11.08 10.55
CA ALA A 41 -28.68 -11.34 10.90
C ALA A 41 -28.57 -12.06 12.26
N GLY A 42 -27.57 -12.92 12.41
CA GLY A 42 -27.26 -13.58 13.68
C GLY A 42 -26.34 -12.72 14.56
N PRO A 43 -26.38 -12.90 15.89
CA PRO A 43 -25.42 -12.26 16.78
C PRO A 43 -24.04 -12.93 16.64
N GLY A 44 -22.99 -12.24 17.11
CA GLY A 44 -21.64 -12.81 17.10
C GLY A 44 -21.44 -13.92 18.12
N ILE A 45 -20.45 -14.79 17.90
CA ILE A 45 -20.11 -15.92 18.78
C ILE A 45 -19.95 -15.50 20.25
N TRP A 46 -19.42 -14.32 20.53
CA TRP A 46 -19.29 -13.78 21.89
C TRP A 46 -20.62 -13.85 22.67
N TYR A 47 -21.73 -13.49 22.03
CA TYR A 47 -23.05 -13.50 22.64
C TYR A 47 -23.67 -14.89 22.72
N GLY A 48 -23.21 -15.85 21.90
CA GLY A 48 -23.61 -17.26 22.01
C GLY A 48 -22.89 -18.02 23.13
N ILE A 49 -21.66 -17.61 23.48
CA ILE A 49 -20.85 -18.24 24.54
C ILE A 49 -21.12 -17.58 25.91
N PHE A 50 -21.14 -16.24 25.95
CA PHE A 50 -21.23 -15.48 27.21
C PHE A 50 -22.57 -14.77 27.41
N GLY A 51 -23.46 -14.84 26.42
CA GLY A 51 -24.79 -14.24 26.47
C GLY A 51 -25.89 -15.29 26.42
N ASP A 52 -27.08 -14.83 26.07
CA ASP A 52 -28.32 -15.60 25.93
C ASP A 52 -28.64 -15.96 24.47
N ALA A 53 -27.75 -15.63 23.52
CA ALA A 53 -27.99 -15.92 22.12
C ALA A 53 -27.86 -17.41 21.82
N SER A 54 -28.63 -17.89 20.83
CA SER A 54 -28.47 -19.25 20.34
C SER A 54 -27.08 -19.45 19.73
N LEU A 55 -26.39 -20.49 20.20
CA LEU A 55 -25.06 -20.84 19.69
C LEU A 55 -25.09 -21.20 18.20
N SER A 56 -26.17 -21.81 17.71
CA SER A 56 -26.31 -22.17 16.31
C SER A 56 -26.44 -20.95 15.40
N SER A 57 -27.20 -19.92 15.81
CA SER A 57 -27.31 -18.68 15.06
C SER A 57 -26.00 -17.89 15.12
N ALA A 58 -25.28 -17.94 16.24
CA ALA A 58 -24.00 -17.26 16.39
C ALA A 58 -22.88 -17.88 15.53
N PHE A 59 -22.79 -19.22 15.48
CA PHE A 59 -21.89 -19.89 14.52
C PHE A 59 -22.32 -19.65 13.07
N GLY A 60 -23.64 -19.57 12.81
CA GLY A 60 -24.16 -19.19 11.51
C GLY A 60 -23.64 -17.82 11.06
N GLN A 61 -23.64 -16.83 11.95
CA GLN A 61 -23.11 -15.50 11.64
C GLN A 61 -21.62 -15.54 11.30
N LEU A 62 -20.78 -16.22 12.10
CA LEU A 62 -19.36 -16.36 11.77
C LEU A 62 -19.15 -17.05 10.42
N GLY A 63 -19.92 -18.11 10.13
CA GLY A 63 -19.87 -18.83 8.86
C GLY A 63 -20.20 -17.94 7.66
N VAL A 64 -21.25 -17.11 7.78
CA VAL A 64 -21.62 -16.14 6.74
C VAL A 64 -20.51 -15.12 6.52
N GLN A 65 -19.90 -14.58 7.57
CA GLN A 65 -18.80 -13.61 7.42
C GLN A 65 -17.54 -14.24 6.81
N ALA A 66 -17.21 -15.48 7.19
CA ALA A 66 -16.09 -16.21 6.58
C ALA A 66 -16.34 -16.49 5.09
N LEU A 67 -17.56 -16.88 4.72
CA LEU A 67 -17.96 -17.04 3.32
C LEU A 67 -17.87 -15.71 2.56
N ALA A 68 -18.32 -14.61 3.16
CA ALA A 68 -18.25 -13.28 2.55
C ALA A 68 -16.80 -12.86 2.26
N VAL A 69 -15.86 -13.15 3.16
CA VAL A 69 -14.42 -12.91 2.93
C VAL A 69 -13.92 -13.69 1.72
N VAL A 70 -14.17 -15.01 1.67
CA VAL A 70 -13.71 -15.86 0.58
C VAL A 70 -14.34 -15.44 -0.74
N PHE A 71 -15.65 -15.21 -0.75
CA PHE A 71 -16.38 -14.79 -1.94
C PHE A 71 -15.85 -13.46 -2.48
N THR A 72 -15.70 -12.46 -1.62
CA THR A 72 -15.19 -11.14 -2.00
C THR A 72 -13.77 -11.24 -2.54
N PHE A 73 -12.90 -12.01 -1.86
CA PHE A 73 -11.52 -12.22 -2.31
C PHE A 73 -11.48 -12.86 -3.71
N VAL A 74 -12.26 -13.93 -3.94
CA VAL A 74 -12.29 -14.63 -5.23
C VAL A 74 -12.81 -13.73 -6.34
N VAL A 75 -13.92 -13.03 -6.11
CA VAL A 75 -14.53 -12.13 -7.11
C VAL A 75 -13.59 -10.98 -7.46
N VAL A 76 -13.06 -10.28 -6.45
CA VAL A 76 -12.16 -9.14 -6.66
C VAL A 76 -10.87 -9.59 -7.33
N LEU A 77 -10.29 -10.72 -6.91
CA LEU A 77 -9.08 -11.27 -7.52
C LEU A 77 -9.33 -11.65 -8.98
N ALA A 78 -10.42 -12.35 -9.28
CA ALA A 78 -10.76 -12.77 -10.64
C ALA A 78 -10.96 -11.55 -11.57
N ILE A 79 -11.79 -10.59 -11.16
CA ILE A 79 -12.05 -9.39 -11.96
C ILE A 79 -10.77 -8.56 -12.14
N SER A 80 -9.99 -8.38 -11.08
CA SER A 80 -8.72 -7.63 -11.15
C SER A 80 -7.71 -8.32 -12.07
N LEU A 81 -7.57 -9.65 -11.99
CA LEU A 81 -6.67 -10.39 -12.87
C LEU A 81 -7.10 -10.29 -14.34
N ILE A 82 -8.39 -10.42 -14.63
CA ILE A 82 -8.92 -10.25 -15.99
C ILE A 82 -8.62 -8.84 -16.50
N THR A 83 -8.90 -7.83 -15.68
CA THR A 83 -8.70 -6.41 -16.03
C THR A 83 -7.23 -6.10 -16.29
N PHE A 84 -6.34 -6.46 -15.36
CA PHE A 84 -4.90 -6.22 -15.51
C PHE A 84 -4.29 -7.05 -16.63
N PHE A 85 -4.76 -8.27 -16.86
CA PHE A 85 -4.34 -9.06 -18.01
C PHE A 85 -4.76 -8.41 -19.33
N GLY A 86 -5.99 -7.88 -19.40
CA GLY A 86 -6.48 -7.12 -20.55
C GLY A 86 -5.59 -5.90 -20.83
N ILE A 87 -5.36 -5.06 -19.82
CA ILE A 87 -4.48 -3.88 -19.91
C ILE A 87 -3.07 -4.27 -20.36
N LYS A 88 -2.51 -5.33 -19.75
CA LYS A 88 -1.18 -5.85 -20.12
C LYS A 88 -1.08 -6.25 -21.59
N LYS A 89 -2.17 -6.74 -22.18
CA LYS A 89 -2.19 -7.19 -23.58
C LYS A 89 -2.49 -6.07 -24.58
N THR A 90 -3.14 -5.00 -24.17
CA THR A 90 -3.54 -3.91 -25.07
C THR A 90 -2.56 -2.74 -25.07
N ILE A 91 -2.27 -2.18 -23.88
CA ILE A 91 -1.49 -0.95 -23.74
C ILE A 91 -0.22 -1.13 -22.90
N GLY A 92 -0.13 -2.22 -22.12
CA GLY A 92 0.96 -2.46 -21.19
C GLY A 92 0.62 -2.00 -19.77
N LEU A 93 1.10 -2.74 -18.76
CA LEU A 93 0.80 -2.49 -17.34
C LEU A 93 1.94 -1.77 -16.61
N ARG A 94 3.18 -1.87 -17.11
CA ARG A 94 4.40 -1.32 -16.51
C ARG A 94 5.24 -0.68 -17.61
N VAL A 95 5.97 0.37 -17.27
CA VAL A 95 6.90 1.05 -18.18
C VAL A 95 8.09 0.14 -18.53
N PRO A 96 8.84 0.43 -19.62
CA PRO A 96 10.08 -0.26 -19.92
C PRO A 96 11.09 -0.16 -18.77
N ALA A 97 11.97 -1.17 -18.64
CA ALA A 97 12.96 -1.22 -17.55
C ALA A 97 13.89 0.00 -17.52
N GLU A 98 14.27 0.52 -18.70
CA GLU A 98 15.10 1.73 -18.82
C GLU A 98 14.42 2.98 -18.23
N GLU A 99 13.11 3.14 -18.47
CA GLU A 99 12.31 4.24 -17.91
C GLU A 99 12.04 4.05 -16.41
N GLU A 100 11.91 2.80 -15.97
CA GLU A 100 11.76 2.45 -14.56
C GLU A 100 13.03 2.76 -13.75
N GLU A 101 14.20 2.44 -14.31
CA GLU A 101 15.52 2.73 -13.70
C GLU A 101 15.82 4.23 -13.69
N ALA A 102 15.45 4.97 -14.73
CA ALA A 102 15.60 6.43 -14.78
C ALA A 102 14.66 7.17 -13.80
N GLY A 103 13.55 6.54 -13.42
CA GLY A 103 12.50 7.12 -12.60
C GLY A 103 11.45 7.87 -13.44
N LEU A 104 10.17 7.67 -13.09
CA LEU A 104 9.01 8.21 -13.79
C LEU A 104 8.97 9.75 -13.81
N ASP A 105 9.55 10.41 -12.81
CA ASP A 105 9.68 11.86 -12.76
C ASP A 105 10.51 12.37 -13.96
N ILE A 106 11.67 11.74 -14.21
CA ILE A 106 12.56 12.12 -15.32
C ILE A 106 12.00 11.66 -16.65
N SER A 107 11.57 10.40 -16.77
CA SER A 107 11.13 9.84 -18.05
C SER A 107 9.80 10.41 -18.55
N SER A 108 8.86 10.70 -17.64
CA SER A 108 7.53 11.20 -18.02
C SER A 108 7.37 12.71 -17.89
N HIS A 109 8.11 13.38 -17.00
CA HIS A 109 7.93 14.80 -16.70
C HIS A 109 9.18 15.65 -16.97
N GLY A 110 10.34 15.04 -17.27
CA GLY A 110 11.58 15.75 -17.62
C GLY A 110 12.24 16.49 -16.45
N MET A 111 11.82 16.24 -15.22
CA MET A 111 12.30 16.92 -14.01
C MET A 111 12.16 16.03 -12.79
N TYR A 112 13.02 16.18 -11.78
CA TYR A 112 12.88 15.46 -10.51
C TYR A 112 11.61 15.92 -9.76
N GLY A 113 10.91 15.00 -9.07
CA GLY A 113 9.77 15.36 -8.24
C GLY A 113 10.12 16.23 -7.02
N TYR A 114 11.38 16.16 -6.58
CA TYR A 114 11.95 16.97 -5.49
C TYR A 114 13.28 17.60 -5.94
N PRO A 115 13.26 18.58 -6.84
CA PRO A 115 14.47 19.16 -7.42
C PRO A 115 15.38 19.80 -6.35
N GLU A 116 14.81 20.32 -5.27
CA GLU A 116 15.55 20.89 -4.13
C GLU A 116 16.43 19.89 -3.39
N ALA A 117 16.16 18.58 -3.51
CA ALA A 117 16.99 17.55 -2.91
C ALA A 117 18.29 17.29 -3.70
N PHE A 118 18.34 17.71 -4.97
CA PHE A 118 19.43 17.37 -5.90
C PHE A 118 20.06 18.60 -6.57
N ILE A 119 19.32 19.70 -6.67
CA ILE A 119 19.74 20.98 -7.23
C ILE A 119 19.91 21.92 -6.02
N PRO A 120 21.13 22.39 -5.73
CA PRO A 120 21.33 23.44 -4.74
C PRO A 120 20.39 24.59 -5.08
N GLN A 121 19.54 24.98 -4.12
CA GLN A 121 18.75 26.19 -4.30
C GLN A 121 19.73 27.31 -4.64
N PRO A 122 19.52 28.10 -5.72
CA PRO A 122 20.18 29.39 -5.76
C PRO A 122 19.80 30.06 -4.43
N GLU A 123 20.80 30.54 -3.70
CA GLU A 123 20.61 31.29 -2.46
C GLU A 123 19.66 32.44 -2.78
N TYR A 124 18.35 32.21 -2.66
CA TYR A 124 17.41 33.30 -2.66
C TYR A 124 17.74 34.03 -1.39
N SER A 125 18.17 35.29 -1.54
CA SER A 125 18.18 36.27 -0.47
C SER A 125 16.73 36.50 -0.03
N THR A 126 16.13 35.50 0.59
CA THR A 126 15.02 35.69 1.50
C THR A 126 15.56 36.68 2.50
N GLY A 127 15.03 37.90 2.57
CA GLY A 127 15.51 38.97 3.48
C GLY A 127 15.38 38.63 4.98
N LEU A 128 15.41 37.35 5.32
CA LEU A 128 15.62 36.79 6.65
C LEU A 128 17.13 36.79 6.92
N PRO A 129 17.56 37.23 8.11
CA PRO A 129 18.97 37.22 8.49
C PRO A 129 19.51 35.79 8.39
N GLU A 130 20.65 35.67 7.72
CA GLU A 130 21.40 34.45 7.53
C GLU A 130 21.70 33.80 8.89
N LEU A 131 20.90 32.81 9.28
CA LEU A 131 21.24 31.94 10.38
C LEU A 131 22.31 30.99 9.87
N THR A 132 23.56 31.35 10.11
CA THR A 132 24.76 30.60 9.79
C THR A 132 24.65 29.15 10.32
N GLN A 133 24.14 28.23 9.49
CA GLN A 133 24.33 26.81 9.73
C GLN A 133 25.73 26.44 9.25
N ARG A 134 26.68 26.60 10.18
CA ARG A 134 28.06 26.09 10.01
C ARG A 134 28.05 24.57 10.16
N GLY A 135 27.58 23.87 9.13
CA GLY A 135 27.85 22.45 8.94
C GLY A 135 29.30 22.23 8.46
N PRO A 136 29.95 21.11 8.81
CA PRO A 136 31.29 20.81 8.31
C PRO A 136 31.28 20.63 6.79
N ALA A 137 32.28 21.20 6.11
CA ALA A 137 32.38 21.19 4.66
C ALA A 137 32.37 19.75 4.10
N PRO A 138 31.64 19.47 3.01
CA PRO A 138 31.70 18.17 2.35
C PRO A 138 33.10 17.93 1.79
N ALA A 139 33.59 16.69 1.94
CA ALA A 139 34.89 16.29 1.46
C ALA A 139 34.97 16.41 -0.08
N VAL A 140 36.02 17.08 -0.56
CA VAL A 140 36.31 17.23 -1.98
C VAL A 140 36.62 15.84 -2.56
N VAL A 141 35.74 15.34 -3.43
CA VAL A 141 36.01 14.14 -4.23
C VAL A 141 36.80 14.57 -5.46
N THR A 142 38.09 14.22 -5.49
CA THR A 142 38.96 14.49 -6.64
C THR A 142 38.47 13.69 -7.86
N PRO A 143 38.30 14.31 -9.05
CA PRO A 143 37.91 13.59 -10.25
C PRO A 143 38.99 12.57 -10.62
N MET A 144 38.58 11.32 -10.86
CA MET A 144 39.47 10.28 -11.37
C MET A 144 39.73 10.56 -12.86
N THR A 145 40.94 10.98 -13.21
CA THR A 145 41.36 11.22 -14.61
C THR A 145 41.32 9.91 -15.39
N ALA A 146 40.56 9.87 -16.49
CA ALA A 146 40.55 8.75 -17.41
C ALA A 146 41.90 8.65 -18.15
N PRO A 147 42.41 7.43 -18.44
CA PRO A 147 43.68 7.26 -19.14
C PRO A 147 43.52 7.55 -20.64
N GLU A 148 44.40 8.39 -21.18
CA GLU A 148 44.48 8.65 -22.63
C GLU A 148 45.07 7.43 -23.34
N THR A 149 44.35 6.93 -24.34
CA THR A 149 44.83 5.89 -25.26
C THR A 149 45.52 6.54 -26.46
N SER A 150 46.79 6.19 -26.66
CA SER A 150 47.59 6.45 -27.87
C SER A 150 47.17 5.59 -29.04
#